data_AF-A0A4V6IN04-F1
#
_entry.id   AF-A0A4V6IN04-F1
#
_cell.length_a   1.000
_cell.length_b   1.000
_cell.length_c   1.000
_cell.angle_alpha   90.00
_cell.angle_beta   90.00
_cell.angle_gamma   90.00
#
_symmetry.space_group_name_H-M   'P 1'
#
loop_
_entity.id
_entity.type
_entity.pdbx_description
1 polymer ?
#
loop_
_entity_poly.entity_id
_entity_poly.type
_entity_poly.pdbx_seq_one_letter_code
_entity_poly.pdbx_strand_id
1 'polypeptide(L)' 'MDETEFKPGDLVRVKSGGPIMTVEQVGKTAMIEEDAVWCVWFEKVGNKQVAQKDTFAPVVLEKAEKPRAAFSVGVVRA' A
#
# COMPACT_ATOMS: atom_id res chain seq x y z
N MET A 1 -16.34 15.07 -2.08
CA MET A 1 -15.45 13.99 -2.55
C MET A 1 -14.30 14.00 -1.57
N ASP A 2 -14.09 12.91 -0.82
CA ASP A 2 -13.02 12.86 0.17
C ASP A 2 -11.67 12.95 -0.55
N GLU A 3 -11.07 14.13 -0.53
CA GLU A 3 -9.68 14.42 -0.88
C GLU A 3 -8.78 13.68 0.12
N THR A 4 -8.69 12.35 -0.05
CA THR A 4 -7.76 11.57 0.74
C THR A 4 -6.39 11.79 0.13
N GLU A 5 -5.72 12.88 0.52
CA GLU A 5 -4.35 13.12 0.11
C GLU A 5 -3.47 11.99 0.65
N PHE A 6 -2.91 11.23 -0.29
CA PHE A 6 -1.86 10.28 0.00
C PHE A 6 -0.56 11.05 0.27
N LYS A 7 0.27 10.50 1.15
CA LYS A 7 1.62 11.02 1.42
C LYS A 7 2.62 9.87 1.57
N PRO A 8 3.92 10.12 1.32
CA PRO A 8 4.96 9.13 1.54
C PRO A 8 4.87 8.47 2.92
N GLY A 9 5.00 7.15 2.96
CA GLY A 9 4.89 6.32 4.16
C GLY A 9 3.48 5.84 4.51
N ASP A 10 2.44 6.35 3.85
CA ASP A 10 1.10 5.79 4.00
C ASP A 10 1.05 4.34 3.53
N LEU A 11 0.23 3.53 4.22
CA LEU A 11 -0.14 2.22 3.74
C LEU A 11 -1.42 2.33 2.93
N VAL A 12 -1.40 1.73 1.75
CA VAL A 12 -2.50 1.81 0.78
C VAL A 12 -2.72 0.46 0.12
N ARG A 13 -3.87 0.31 -0.51
CA ARG A 13 -4.21 -0.84 -1.35
C ARG A 13 -5.10 -0.36 -2.49
N VAL A 14 -5.14 -1.10 -3.60
CA VAL A 14 -6.15 -0.87 -4.64
C VAL A 14 -7.53 -1.23 -4.07
N LYS A 15 -8.56 -0.43 -4.38
CA LYS A 15 -9.95 -0.65 -3.91
C LYS A 15 -10.52 -2.01 -4.31
N SER A 16 -10.02 -2.61 -5.40
CA SER A 16 -10.39 -3.97 -5.83
C SER A 16 -9.69 -5.08 -5.02
N GLY A 17 -8.74 -4.74 -4.14
CA GLY A 17 -7.96 -5.67 -3.34
C GLY A 17 -6.46 -5.66 -3.69
N GLY A 18 -5.77 -6.76 -3.39
CA GLY A 18 -4.33 -6.92 -3.63
C GLY A 18 -3.45 -6.73 -2.39
N PRO A 19 -2.12 -6.66 -2.57
CA PRO A 19 -1.18 -6.50 -1.46
C PRO A 19 -1.31 -5.11 -0.81
N ILE A 20 -0.96 -5.03 0.47
CA ILE A 20 -0.74 -3.73 1.12
C ILE A 20 0.57 -3.17 0.59
N MET A 21 0.51 -1.94 0.11
CA MET A 21 1.63 -1.20 -0.45
C MET A 21 1.97 0.00 0.42
N THR A 22 3.19 0.52 0.27
CA THR A 22 3.65 1.76 0.89
C THR A 22 3.77 2.84 -0.17
N VAL A 23 3.23 4.03 0.09
CA VAL A 23 3.42 5.19 -0.78
C VAL A 23 4.88 5.63 -0.69
N GLU A 24 5.59 5.60 -1.81
CA GLU A 24 6.96 6.11 -1.96
C GLU A 24 6.94 7.61 -2.29
N GLN A 25 6.04 8.03 -3.20
CA GLN A 25 5.94 9.42 -3.66
C GLN A 25 4.50 9.74 -4.13
N VAL A 26 4.13 11.02 -4.08
CA VAL A 26 2.91 11.57 -4.68
C VAL A 26 3.26 12.79 -5.52
N GLY A 27 2.57 13.00 -6.63
CA GLY A 27 2.82 14.12 -7.53
C GLY A 27 2.14 13.94 -8.88
N LYS A 28 2.62 14.65 -9.91
CA LYS A 28 2.11 14.57 -11.28
C LYS A 28 3.07 13.82 -12.18
N THR A 29 2.55 13.06 -13.14
CA THR A 29 3.37 12.39 -14.15
C THR A 29 3.97 13.41 -15.13
N ALA A 30 5.23 13.19 -15.55
CA ALA A 30 5.96 14.17 -16.35
C ALA A 30 5.41 14.39 -17.77
N MET A 31 4.69 13.42 -18.34
CA MET A 31 4.23 13.49 -19.73
C MET A 31 2.79 14.02 -19.89
N ILE A 32 1.89 13.68 -18.97
CA ILE A 32 0.46 13.98 -19.09
C ILE A 32 -0.08 14.83 -17.93
N GLU A 33 0.78 15.21 -16.98
CA GLU A 33 0.45 16.00 -15.79
C GLU A 33 -0.70 15.45 -14.92
N GLU A 34 -1.02 14.17 -15.05
CA GLU A 34 -2.00 13.48 -14.22
C GLU A 34 -1.46 13.18 -12.83
N ASP A 35 -2.32 13.30 -11.82
CA ASP A 35 -1.99 12.95 -10.44
C ASP A 35 -1.67 11.45 -10.33
N ALA A 36 -0.61 11.15 -9.60
CA ALA A 36 -0.05 9.83 -9.46
C ALA A 36 0.48 9.58 -8.05
N VAL A 37 0.36 8.32 -7.64
CA VAL A 37 0.90 7.79 -6.38
C VAL A 37 1.81 6.64 -6.74
N TRP A 38 3.10 6.80 -6.42
CA TRP A 38 4.10 5.75 -6.58
C TRP A 38 4.08 4.88 -5.34
N CYS A 39 3.94 3.59 -5.54
CA CYS A 39 3.81 2.61 -4.48
C CYS A 39 4.89 1.55 -4.59
N VAL A 40 5.37 1.09 -3.43
CA VAL A 40 6.30 -0.04 -3.30
C VAL A 40 5.69 -1.10 -2.38
N TRP A 41 5.84 -2.37 -2.73
CA TRP A 41 5.42 -3.49 -1.88
C TRP A 41 6.37 -4.67 -2.03
N PHE A 42 6.19 -5.70 -1.20
CA PHE A 42 6.93 -6.95 -1.32
C PHE A 42 5.98 -8.08 -1.69
N GLU A 43 6.37 -8.85 -2.70
CA GLU A 43 5.72 -10.10 -3.05
C GLU A 43 6.62 -11.29 -2.72
N LYS A 44 5.99 -12.40 -2.34
CA LYS A 44 6.69 -13.65 -2.11
C LYS A 44 6.73 -14.44 -3.41
N VAL A 45 7.92 -14.57 -4.00
CA VAL A 45 8.18 -15.40 -5.18
C VAL A 45 8.99 -16.61 -4.72
N GLY A 46 8.34 -17.76 -4.59
CA GLY A 46 8.91 -18.94 -3.95
C GLY A 46 9.27 -18.65 -2.49
N ASN A 47 10.57 -18.72 -2.16
CA ASN A 47 11.09 -18.48 -0.80
C ASN A 47 11.71 -17.08 -0.61
N LYS A 48 11.63 -16.20 -1.61
CA LYS A 48 12.23 -14.87 -1.57
C LYS A 48 11.17 -13.79 -1.48
N GLN A 49 11.47 -12.71 -0.75
CA GLN A 49 10.72 -11.46 -0.85
C GLN A 49 11.33 -10.63 -1.97
N VAL A 50 10.50 -10.19 -2.90
CA VAL A 50 10.90 -9.36 -4.05
C VAL A 50 10.17 -8.03 -3.93
N ALA A 51 10.92 -6.94 -3.96
CA ALA A 51 10.33 -5.59 -4.00
C ALA A 51 9.70 -5.36 -5.38
N GLN A 52 8.46 -4.88 -5.38
CA GLN A 52 7.71 -4.45 -6.55
C GLN A 52 7.42 -2.96 -6.43
N LYS A 53 7.31 -2.29 -7.56
CA LYS A 53 6.99 -0.87 -7.65
C LYS A 53 6.01 -0.65 -8.79
N ASP A 54 5.05 0.23 -8.59
CA ASP A 54 4.10 0.64 -9.63
C ASP A 54 3.49 2.01 -9.32
N THR A 55 2.84 2.60 -10.32
CA THR A 55 2.23 3.92 -10.27
C THR A 55 0.72 3.81 -10.43
N PHE A 56 -0.03 4.41 -9.52
CA PHE A 56 -1.49 4.35 -9.52
C PHE A 56 -2.10 5.74 -9.55
N ALA A 57 -3.26 5.86 -10.21
CA ALA A 57 -4.11 7.03 -10.04
C ALA A 57 -4.66 7.07 -8.59
N PRO A 58 -4.74 8.24 -7.93
CA PRO A 58 -5.22 8.35 -6.56
C PRO A 58 -6.61 7.72 -6.36
N VAL A 59 -7.50 7.86 -7.36
CA VAL A 59 -8.90 7.40 -7.28
C VAL A 59 -9.05 5.90 -7.08
N VAL A 60 -8.05 5.09 -7.46
CA VAL A 60 -8.13 3.63 -7.33
C VAL A 60 -7.58 3.11 -6.00
N LEU A 61 -6.97 3.97 -5.18
CA LEU A 61 -6.37 3.58 -3.91
C LEU A 61 -7.30 3.88 -2.72
N GLU A 62 -7.16 3.06 -1.68
CA GLU A 62 -7.72 3.29 -0.34
C GLU A 62 -6.59 3.22 0.71
N LYS A 63 -6.74 3.96 1.81
CA LYS A 63 -5.82 3.83 2.97
C LYS A 63 -6.03 2.46 3.60
N ALA A 64 -4.93 1.78 3.90
CA ALA A 64 -4.92 0.51 4.60
C ALA A 64 -4.32 0.69 5.99
N GLU A 65 -4.81 -0.08 6.96
CA GLU A 65 -4.14 -0.22 8.25
C GLU A 65 -3.10 -1.32 8.18
N LYS A 66 -2.05 -1.24 9.02
CA LYS A 66 -1.18 -2.40 9.24
C LYS A 66 -2.06 -3.58 9.66
N PRO A 67 -1.83 -4.81 9.15
CA PRO A 67 -2.45 -5.97 9.74
C PRO A 67 -2.12 -5.92 11.23
N ARG A 68 -3.13 -5.72 12.08
CA ARG A 68 -2.94 -5.76 13.53
C ARG A 68 -2.28 -7.11 13.80
N ALA A 69 -1.05 -7.10 14.31
CA ALA A 69 -0.38 -8.33 14.69
C ALA A 69 -1.39 -9.10 15.54
N ALA A 70 -1.81 -10.26 15.06
CA ALA A 70 -2.67 -11.13 15.83
C ALA A 70 -1.85 -11.46 17.07
N PHE A 71 -2.13 -10.77 18.17
CA PHE A 71 -1.59 -11.15 19.46
C PHE A 71 -2.03 -12.59 19.63
N SER A 72 -1.08 -13.51 19.52
CA SER A 72 -1.30 -14.89 19.89
C SER A 72 -1.70 -14.83 21.37
N VAL A 73 -3.00 -14.98 21.62
CA VAL A 73 -3.50 -15.22 22.97
C VAL A 73 -2.83 -16.53 23.38
N GLY A 74 -1.73 -16.39 24.11
CA GLY A 74 -1.07 -17.51 24.77
C GLY A 74 -2.13 -18.13 25.66
N VAL A 75 -2.57 -19.34 25.31
CA VAL A 75 -3.37 -20.17 26.18
C VAL A 75 -2.49 -20.46 27.40
N VAL A 76 -2.70 -19.70 28.48
CA VAL A 76 -2.18 -20.06 29.79
C VAL A 76 -2.94 -21.32 30.20
N ARG A 77 -2.29 -22.47 30.11
CA ARG A 77 -2.80 -23.70 30.72
C ARG A 77 -2.61 -23.56 32.23
N ALA A 78 -3.73 -23.57 32.96
CA ALA A 78 -3.78 -23.70 34.41
C ALA A 78 -3.51 -25.15 34.84
#